data_AF-A0A6H2BWC9-F1
#
_entry.id   AF-A0A6H2BWC9-F1
#
_cell.length_a   1.000
_cell.length_b   1.000
_cell.length_c   1.000
_cell.angle_alpha   90.00
_cell.angle_beta   90.00
_cell.angle_gamma   90.00
#
_symmetry.space_group_name_H-M   'P 1'
#
loop_
_entity.id
_entity.type
_entity.pdbx_description
1 polymer ?
#
loop_
_entity_poly.entity_id
_entity_poly.type
_entity_poly.pdbx_seq_one_letter_code
_entity_poly.pdbx_strand_id
1 'polypeptide(L)'
;MCEHFVEPNKAKWKAFEFYCADDAELELPIFAERGKGRDEYIKRAEEYYAANDYKAAAVYTRSAYEAILKFFCAKHNVPVPYVSKPKDLKADQLWNAVKSYISGHQKVINKRTGDKEDYLDSKTISHVEKANRRILNPLSHSRPVPTYRREVQYAIAVVKKLYDRLQ
;
A
#
# COMPACT_ATOMS: atom_id res chain seq x y z
N MET A 1 -0.95 -30.82 26.32
CA MET A 1 -1.08 -29.76 25.29
C MET A 1 -0.72 -30.45 23.97
N CYS A 2 -1.64 -30.56 23.00
CA CYS A 2 -1.47 -31.43 21.83
C CYS A 2 -0.21 -31.10 21.02
N GLU A 3 0.74 -32.03 20.99
CA GLU A 3 2.03 -31.92 20.30
C GLU A 3 1.94 -32.20 18.79
N HIS A 4 0.75 -32.39 18.23
CA HIS A 4 0.54 -32.77 16.82
C HIS A 4 0.43 -31.60 15.82
N PHE A 5 0.51 -30.34 16.27
CA PHE A 5 0.37 -29.17 15.38
C PHE A 5 1.65 -28.37 15.12
N VAL A 6 2.78 -28.80 15.68
CA VAL A 6 4.04 -28.06 15.50
C VAL A 6 5.09 -29.01 14.92
N GLU A 7 4.93 -29.34 13.64
CA GLU A 7 6.10 -29.76 12.86
C GLU A 7 7.15 -28.63 12.93
N PRO A 8 8.45 -28.95 13.04
CA PRO A 8 9.53 -27.97 12.97
C PRO A 8 9.62 -27.46 11.52
N ASN A 9 8.75 -26.51 11.18
CA ASN A 9 8.39 -26.30 9.79
C ASN A 9 9.39 -25.38 9.08
N LYS A 10 10.18 -25.97 8.18
CA LYS A 10 10.78 -25.27 7.03
C LYS A 10 9.72 -24.85 5.99
N ALA A 11 8.43 -25.12 6.20
CA ALA A 11 7.37 -24.70 5.28
C ALA A 11 7.13 -23.20 5.29
N LYS A 12 7.00 -22.66 4.07
CA LYS A 12 6.56 -21.30 3.81
C LYS A 12 5.09 -21.17 4.25
N TRP A 13 4.85 -20.59 5.42
CA TRP A 13 3.51 -20.22 5.88
C TRP A 13 2.70 -19.56 4.75
N LYS A 14 1.44 -20.00 4.61
CA LYS A 14 0.44 -19.44 3.67
C LYS A 14 -0.70 -18.85 4.49
N ALA A 15 -1.10 -17.65 4.15
CA ALA A 15 -2.27 -17.01 4.75
C ALA A 15 -3.44 -17.18 3.80
N PHE A 16 -4.63 -17.40 4.34
CA PHE A 16 -5.87 -17.52 3.58
C PHE A 16 -6.88 -16.53 4.12
N GLU A 17 -7.75 -16.03 3.25
CA GLU A 17 -8.87 -15.17 3.59
C GLU A 17 -10.19 -15.90 3.29
N PHE A 18 -11.18 -15.63 4.13
CA PHE A 18 -12.48 -16.29 4.13
C PHE A 18 -13.56 -15.22 3.93
N TYR A 19 -14.36 -15.38 2.88
CA TYR A 19 -15.41 -14.42 2.51
C TYR A 19 -16.75 -15.14 2.33
N CYS A 20 -17.85 -14.43 2.53
CA CYS A 20 -19.18 -14.87 2.07
C CYS A 20 -19.40 -14.37 0.64
N ALA A 21 -19.86 -15.25 -0.26
CA ALA A 21 -20.24 -14.85 -1.61
C ALA A 21 -21.56 -14.04 -1.59
N ASP A 22 -21.60 -12.91 -2.29
CA ASP A 22 -22.79 -12.05 -2.36
C ASP A 22 -23.88 -12.58 -3.32
N ASP A 23 -23.57 -13.58 -4.16
CA ASP A 23 -24.36 -13.97 -5.35
C ASP A 23 -24.82 -15.45 -5.35
N ALA A 24 -24.96 -16.07 -4.20
CA ALA A 24 -25.51 -17.41 -4.10
C ALA A 24 -26.74 -17.41 -3.18
N GLU A 25 -27.83 -18.06 -3.62
CA GLU A 25 -29.01 -18.33 -2.78
C GLU A 25 -28.65 -19.07 -1.48
N LEU A 26 -27.42 -19.59 -1.38
CA LEU A 26 -26.78 -20.13 -0.19
C LEU A 26 -25.47 -19.38 0.11
N GLU A 27 -25.18 -19.14 1.40
CA GLU A 27 -23.89 -18.59 1.86
C GLU A 27 -22.74 -19.58 1.62
N LEU A 28 -22.19 -19.58 0.41
CA LEU A 28 -21.01 -20.37 0.08
C LEU A 28 -19.74 -19.62 0.52
N PRO A 29 -18.90 -20.24 1.37
CA PRO A 29 -17.64 -19.62 1.77
C PRO A 29 -16.62 -19.65 0.63
N ILE A 30 -16.05 -18.49 0.33
CA ILE A 30 -14.93 -18.35 -0.60
C ILE A 30 -13.64 -18.43 0.20
N PHE A 31 -12.78 -19.39 -0.16
CA PHE A 31 -11.46 -19.57 0.40
C PHE A 31 -10.39 -19.15 -0.61
N ALA A 32 -9.67 -18.07 -0.33
CA ALA A 32 -8.64 -17.54 -1.21
C ALA A 32 -7.28 -17.49 -0.50
N GLU A 33 -6.22 -18.01 -1.13
CA GLU A 33 -4.85 -17.78 -0.64
C GLU A 33 -4.54 -16.29 -0.75
N ARG A 34 -4.17 -15.67 0.36
CA ARG A 34 -3.74 -14.28 0.38
C ARG A 34 -2.41 -14.19 -0.38
N GLY A 35 -2.38 -13.41 -1.46
CA GLY A 35 -1.16 -13.22 -2.22
C GLY A 35 -0.04 -12.63 -1.35
N LYS A 36 1.20 -12.96 -1.71
CA LYS A 36 2.40 -12.63 -0.94
C LYS A 36 3.05 -11.39 -1.52
N GLY A 37 3.31 -10.38 -0.69
CA GLY A 37 4.08 -9.22 -1.06
C GLY A 37 3.32 -7.90 -0.95
N ARG A 38 4.05 -6.79 -1.13
CA ARG A 38 3.50 -5.43 -1.06
C ARG A 38 2.77 -5.04 -2.36
N ASP A 39 3.10 -5.69 -3.47
CA ASP A 39 2.42 -5.58 -4.76
C ASP A 39 1.01 -6.17 -4.75
N GLU A 40 0.69 -7.05 -3.81
CA GLU A 40 -0.63 -7.66 -3.68
C GLU A 40 -1.75 -6.62 -3.49
N TYR A 41 -1.51 -5.60 -2.66
CA TYR A 41 -2.47 -4.52 -2.47
C TYR A 41 -2.67 -3.69 -3.74
N ILE A 42 -1.64 -3.56 -4.58
CA ILE A 42 -1.75 -2.89 -5.88
C ILE A 42 -2.58 -3.75 -6.83
N LYS A 43 -2.33 -5.06 -6.91
CA LYS A 43 -3.11 -6.00 -7.75
C LYS A 43 -4.59 -5.96 -7.38
N ARG A 44 -4.92 -6.09 -6.10
CA ARG A 44 -6.31 -5.98 -5.63
C ARG A 44 -6.93 -4.63 -5.96
N ALA A 45 -6.20 -3.53 -5.78
CA ALA A 45 -6.70 -2.21 -6.15
C ALA A 45 -7.08 -2.14 -7.65
N GLU A 46 -6.31 -2.79 -8.51
CA GLU A 46 -6.60 -2.89 -9.96
C GLU A 46 -7.78 -3.81 -10.28
N GLU A 47 -7.88 -4.96 -9.60
CA GLU A 47 -9.00 -5.91 -9.75
C GLU A 47 -10.33 -5.24 -9.40
N TYR A 48 -10.42 -4.61 -8.21
CA TYR A 48 -11.64 -3.89 -7.81
C TYR A 48 -11.91 -2.68 -8.71
N TYR A 49 -10.87 -2.00 -9.21
CA TYR A 49 -11.05 -0.92 -10.17
C TYR A 49 -11.64 -1.43 -11.50
N ALA A 50 -11.18 -2.58 -11.99
CA ALA A 50 -11.71 -3.23 -13.19
C ALA A 50 -13.16 -3.71 -13.00
N ALA A 51 -13.50 -4.17 -11.79
CA ALA A 51 -14.87 -4.53 -11.38
C ALA A 51 -15.78 -3.30 -11.12
N ASN A 52 -15.29 -2.08 -11.32
CA ASN A 52 -15.98 -0.81 -11.01
C ASN A 52 -16.30 -0.57 -9.52
N ASP A 53 -15.73 -1.35 -8.61
CA ASP A 53 -15.77 -1.06 -7.18
C ASP A 53 -14.65 -0.09 -6.80
N TYR A 54 -14.92 1.20 -7.06
CA TYR A 54 -13.97 2.27 -6.77
C TYR A 54 -13.74 2.50 -5.27
N LYS A 55 -14.66 2.05 -4.40
CA LYS A 55 -14.50 2.17 -2.95
C LYS A 55 -13.47 1.19 -2.46
N ALA A 56 -13.62 -0.10 -2.80
CA ALA A 56 -12.64 -1.13 -2.47
C ALA A 56 -11.28 -0.83 -3.10
N ALA A 57 -11.26 -0.43 -4.38
CA ALA A 57 -10.03 -0.04 -5.06
C ALA A 57 -9.27 1.08 -4.32
N ALA A 58 -9.96 2.12 -3.84
CA ALA A 58 -9.35 3.18 -3.06
C ALA A 58 -8.80 2.69 -1.70
N VAL A 59 -9.50 1.79 -1.01
CA VAL A 59 -9.03 1.19 0.25
C VAL A 59 -7.73 0.40 0.02
N TYR A 60 -7.70 -0.47 -0.98
CA TYR A 60 -6.51 -1.23 -1.31
C TYR A 60 -5.34 -0.35 -1.78
N THR A 61 -5.63 0.73 -2.49
CA THR A 61 -4.61 1.73 -2.89
C THR A 61 -3.96 2.40 -1.67
N ARG A 62 -4.73 2.72 -0.62
CA ARG A 62 -4.19 3.26 0.65
C ARG A 62 -3.33 2.23 1.37
N SER A 63 -3.79 0.98 1.46
CA SER A 63 -3.03 -0.11 2.08
C SER A 63 -1.70 -0.35 1.37
N ALA A 64 -1.68 -0.30 0.04
CA ALA A 64 -0.46 -0.36 -0.77
C ALA A 64 0.49 0.80 -0.43
N TYR A 65 -0.03 2.04 -0.43
CA TYR A 65 0.76 3.23 -0.12
C TYR A 65 1.43 3.14 1.25
N GLU A 66 0.66 2.83 2.30
CA GLU A 66 1.22 2.68 3.65
C GLU A 66 2.25 1.55 3.74
N ALA A 67 2.00 0.41 3.10
CA ALA A 67 2.92 -0.72 3.11
C ALA A 67 4.26 -0.37 2.45
N ILE A 68 4.23 0.42 1.37
CA ILE A 68 5.44 0.93 0.70
C ILE A 68 6.23 1.85 1.63
N LEU A 69 5.57 2.83 2.25
CA LEU A 69 6.25 3.79 3.12
C LEU A 69 6.83 3.11 4.36
N LYS A 70 6.06 2.23 5.02
CA LYS A 70 6.51 1.47 6.20
C LYS A 70 7.73 0.62 5.85
N PHE A 71 7.70 -0.06 4.70
CA PHE A 71 8.84 -0.85 4.24
C PHE A 71 10.07 0.01 3.98
N PHE A 72 9.91 1.13 3.28
CA PHE A 72 11.03 2.04 3.03
C PHE A 72 11.64 2.55 4.34
N CYS A 73 10.80 2.98 5.28
CA CYS A 73 11.23 3.45 6.59
C CYS A 73 12.01 2.35 7.35
N ALA A 74 11.50 1.12 7.36
CA ALA A 74 12.16 0.00 8.01
C ALA A 74 13.50 -0.36 7.33
N LYS A 75 13.53 -0.43 6.00
CA LYS A 75 14.72 -0.79 5.22
C LYS A 75 15.87 0.20 5.39
N HIS A 76 15.54 1.49 5.48
CA HIS A 76 16.51 2.57 5.57
C HIS A 76 16.68 3.15 6.98
N ASN A 77 16.06 2.52 8.00
CA ASN A 77 16.05 3.00 9.38
C ASN A 77 15.63 4.48 9.50
N VAL A 78 14.62 4.88 8.71
CA VAL A 78 14.11 6.26 8.72
C VAL A 78 13.40 6.50 10.06
N PRO A 79 13.79 7.53 10.83
CA PRO A 79 13.11 7.86 12.08
C PRO A 79 11.65 8.26 11.82
N VAL A 80 10.73 7.65 12.54
CA VAL A 80 9.29 7.96 12.52
C VAL A 80 8.79 8.17 13.95
N PRO A 81 7.73 8.98 14.16
CA PRO A 81 7.16 9.16 15.49
C PRO A 81 6.75 7.82 16.12
N TYR A 82 7.13 7.61 17.37
CA TYR A 82 6.62 6.49 18.14
C TYR A 82 5.14 6.72 18.47
N VAL A 83 4.32 5.71 18.24
CA VAL A 83 2.92 5.67 18.65
C VAL A 83 2.64 4.35 19.35
N SER A 84 1.90 4.39 20.47
CA SER A 84 1.61 3.19 21.25
C SER A 84 0.74 2.18 20.48
N LYS A 85 -0.15 2.67 19.59
CA LYS A 85 -0.97 1.83 18.72
C LYS A 85 -0.53 2.03 17.27
N PRO A 86 -0.14 0.96 16.54
CA PRO A 86 0.33 1.08 15.15
C PRO A 86 -0.65 1.76 14.19
N LYS A 87 -1.96 1.66 14.46
CA LYS A 87 -3.03 2.30 13.67
C LYS A 87 -3.07 3.83 13.80
N ASP A 88 -2.48 4.38 14.85
CA ASP A 88 -2.47 5.83 15.10
C ASP A 88 -1.35 6.52 14.30
N LEU A 89 -0.42 5.74 13.72
CA LEU A 89 0.62 6.26 12.82
C LEU A 89 0.00 6.62 11.47
N LYS A 90 -0.11 7.92 11.19
CA LYS A 90 -0.76 8.40 9.97
C LYS A 90 0.17 8.29 8.76
N ALA A 91 -0.41 7.99 7.60
CA ALA A 91 0.32 7.94 6.33
C ALA A 91 1.07 9.25 6.01
N ASP A 92 0.54 10.41 6.38
CA ASP A 92 1.22 11.70 6.20
C ASP A 92 2.51 11.81 7.03
N GLN A 93 2.54 11.26 8.24
CA GLN A 93 3.75 11.26 9.08
C GLN A 93 4.84 10.39 8.45
N LEU A 94 4.46 9.21 7.94
CA LEU A 94 5.34 8.34 7.18
C LEU A 94 5.86 9.05 5.92
N TRP A 95 4.97 9.71 5.17
CA TRP A 95 5.34 10.41 3.94
C TRP A 95 6.33 11.55 4.19
N ASN A 96 6.09 12.36 5.22
CA ASN A 96 6.99 13.44 5.59
C ASN A 96 8.38 12.90 5.98
N ALA A 97 8.44 11.81 6.76
CA ALA A 97 9.70 11.17 7.12
C ALA A 97 10.47 10.67 5.88
N VAL A 98 9.77 10.00 4.95
CA VAL A 98 10.34 9.53 3.68
C VAL A 98 10.83 10.70 2.83
N LYS A 99 10.05 11.77 2.71
CA LYS A 99 10.42 12.97 1.95
C LYS A 99 11.67 13.64 2.51
N SER A 100 11.71 13.86 3.83
CA SER A 100 12.88 14.42 4.52
C SER A 100 14.12 13.56 4.35
N TYR A 101 13.98 12.23 4.44
CA TYR A 101 15.07 11.30 4.18
C TYR A 101 15.59 11.46 2.75
N ILE A 102 14.72 11.39 1.75
CA ILE A 102 15.11 11.46 0.34
C ILE A 102 15.81 12.79 0.00
N SER A 103 15.38 13.91 0.58
CA SER A 103 16.01 15.21 0.35
C SER A 103 17.44 15.31 0.89
N GLY A 104 17.80 14.51 1.90
CA GLY A 104 19.12 14.54 2.53
C GLY A 104 20.10 13.45 2.06
N HIS A 105 19.67 12.51 1.22
CA HIS A 105 20.47 11.34 0.84
C HIS A 105 20.93 11.38 -0.62
N GLN A 106 22.05 10.70 -0.91
CA GLN A 106 22.64 10.63 -2.25
C GLN A 106 21.74 9.89 -3.25
N LYS A 107 21.96 10.20 -4.52
CA LYS A 107 21.34 9.51 -5.67
C LYS A 107 21.51 8.00 -5.58
N VAL A 108 20.43 7.28 -5.86
CA VAL A 108 20.39 5.82 -5.92
C VAL A 108 20.47 5.32 -7.35
N ILE A 109 21.01 4.12 -7.52
CA ILE A 109 21.02 3.45 -8.82
C ILE A 109 19.59 3.02 -9.14
N ASN A 110 19.04 3.55 -10.23
CA ASN A 110 17.76 3.12 -10.75
C ASN A 110 17.91 1.71 -11.35
N LYS A 111 17.17 0.74 -10.80
CA LYS A 111 17.24 -0.67 -11.24
C LYS A 111 16.83 -0.89 -12.70
N ARG A 112 16.08 0.02 -13.32
CA ARG A 112 15.67 -0.08 -14.74
C ARG A 112 16.66 0.54 -15.70
N THR A 113 17.21 1.70 -15.37
CA THR A 113 18.10 2.46 -16.28
C THR A 113 19.58 2.22 -16.00
N GLY A 114 19.94 1.82 -14.76
CA GLY A 114 21.32 1.70 -14.31
C GLY A 114 21.95 3.02 -13.87
N ASP A 115 21.24 4.14 -14.05
CA ASP A 115 21.75 5.48 -13.78
C ASP A 115 21.59 5.88 -12.30
N LYS A 116 22.47 6.76 -11.83
CA LYS A 116 22.33 7.40 -10.51
C LYS A 116 21.30 8.53 -10.59
N GLU A 117 20.17 8.33 -9.93
CA GLU A 117 19.04 9.25 -9.91
C GLU A 117 18.58 9.52 -8.47
N ASP A 118 17.87 10.62 -8.25
CA ASP A 118 17.19 10.86 -6.97
C ASP A 118 16.12 9.78 -6.75
N TYR A 119 15.84 9.39 -5.51
CA TYR A 119 14.79 8.38 -5.24
C TYR A 119 13.47 8.74 -5.93
N LEU A 120 13.05 10.01 -5.84
CA LEU A 120 11.86 10.53 -6.48
C LEU A 120 12.14 11.88 -7.12
N ASP A 121 11.70 12.06 -8.36
CA ASP A 121 11.70 13.36 -9.04
C ASP A 121 10.65 14.32 -8.42
N SER A 122 10.85 15.63 -8.59
CA SER A 122 9.94 16.68 -8.06
C SER A 122 8.49 16.49 -8.54
N LYS A 123 8.32 16.03 -9.79
CA LYS A 123 7.01 15.77 -10.38
C LYS A 123 6.27 14.64 -9.64
N THR A 124 6.99 13.60 -9.24
CA THR A 124 6.46 12.44 -8.52
C THR A 124 6.06 12.85 -7.12
N ILE A 125 6.90 13.62 -6.43
CA ILE A 125 6.56 14.19 -5.11
C ILE A 125 5.26 15.00 -5.20
N SER A 126 5.14 15.89 -6.18
CA SER A 126 3.93 16.69 -6.40
C SER A 126 2.69 15.82 -6.66
N HIS A 127 2.84 14.74 -7.44
CA HIS A 127 1.75 13.81 -7.71
C HIS A 127 1.31 13.04 -6.45
N VAL A 128 2.26 12.63 -5.60
CA VAL A 128 1.96 11.97 -4.32
C VAL A 128 1.19 12.90 -3.40
N GLU A 129 1.64 14.15 -3.26
CA GLU A 129 0.94 15.14 -2.42
C GLU A 129 -0.48 15.42 -2.92
N LYS A 130 -0.67 15.47 -4.24
CA LYS A 130 -2.01 15.61 -4.83
C LYS A 130 -2.88 14.38 -4.54
N ALA A 131 -2.33 13.18 -4.61
CA ALA A 131 -3.05 11.94 -4.29
C ALA A 131 -3.37 11.83 -2.80
N ASN A 132 -2.50 12.28 -1.90
CA ASN A 132 -2.73 12.32 -0.44
C ASN A 132 -3.95 13.16 -0.08
N ARG A 133 -4.09 14.36 -0.68
CA ARG A 133 -5.23 15.26 -0.42
C ARG A 133 -6.59 14.68 -0.81
N ARG A 134 -6.63 13.63 -1.65
CA ARG A 134 -7.88 13.11 -2.23
C ARG A 134 -8.17 11.67 -1.81
N ILE A 135 -7.23 10.76 -2.05
CA ILE A 135 -7.43 9.32 -1.84
C ILE A 135 -6.54 8.80 -0.72
N LEU A 136 -5.24 9.12 -0.70
CA LEU A 136 -4.28 8.35 0.11
C LEU A 136 -4.25 8.71 1.60
N ASN A 137 -4.76 9.88 2.01
CA ASN A 137 -4.97 10.21 3.42
C ASN A 137 -6.46 10.02 3.82
N PRO A 138 -6.77 9.15 4.81
CA PRO A 138 -8.13 8.86 5.24
C PRO A 138 -8.86 10.03 5.92
N LEU A 139 -8.16 11.08 6.37
CA LEU A 139 -8.76 12.20 7.12
C LEU A 139 -9.33 13.33 6.27
N SER A 140 -9.28 13.23 4.94
CA SER A 140 -9.63 14.35 4.07
C SER A 140 -11.12 14.68 4.03
N HIS A 141 -12.03 13.80 4.49
CA HIS A 141 -13.48 14.06 4.41
C HIS A 141 -14.28 13.55 5.61
N SER A 142 -14.86 14.49 6.37
CA SER A 142 -15.96 14.27 7.34
C SER A 142 -17.32 14.06 6.65
N ARG A 143 -17.34 13.95 5.32
CA ARG A 143 -18.52 13.74 4.48
C ARG A 143 -18.24 12.60 3.50
N PRO A 144 -19.20 11.73 3.19
CA PRO A 144 -19.03 10.76 2.10
C PRO A 144 -18.84 11.53 0.78
N VAL A 145 -17.59 11.70 0.35
CA VAL A 145 -17.28 12.25 -0.97
C VAL A 145 -17.38 11.10 -1.97
N PRO A 146 -18.04 11.30 -3.13
CA PRO A 146 -18.04 10.29 -4.18
C PRO A 146 -16.59 9.98 -4.56
N THR A 147 -16.16 8.73 -4.40
CA THR A 147 -14.84 8.30 -4.86
C THR A 147 -14.85 8.29 -6.39
N TYR A 148 -14.36 9.34 -7.03
CA TYR A 148 -14.41 9.45 -8.48
C TYR A 148 -13.41 8.51 -9.14
N ARG A 149 -13.87 7.70 -10.10
CA ARG A 149 -13.08 6.77 -10.91
C ARG A 149 -11.70 7.32 -11.32
N ARG A 150 -11.66 8.55 -11.85
CA ARG A 150 -10.41 9.20 -12.31
C ARG A 150 -9.40 9.43 -11.17
N GLU A 151 -9.89 9.77 -9.97
CA GLU A 151 -9.02 9.99 -8.80
C GLU A 151 -8.43 8.67 -8.30
N VAL A 152 -9.22 7.59 -8.32
CA VAL A 152 -8.74 6.26 -7.95
C VAL A 152 -7.70 5.77 -8.94
N GLN A 153 -7.97 5.88 -10.24
CA GLN A 153 -7.01 5.52 -11.28
C GLN A 153 -5.70 6.31 -11.15
N TYR A 154 -5.81 7.62 -10.91
CA TYR A 154 -4.66 8.48 -10.69
C TYR A 154 -3.86 8.03 -9.46
N ALA A 155 -4.53 7.76 -8.34
CA ALA A 155 -3.88 7.29 -7.13
C ALA A 155 -3.18 5.94 -7.31
N ILE A 156 -3.81 4.98 -8.00
CA ILE A 156 -3.19 3.69 -8.34
C ILE A 156 -1.90 3.90 -9.15
N ALA A 157 -1.95 4.74 -10.18
CA ALA A 157 -0.78 5.03 -11.01
C ALA A 157 0.37 5.67 -10.22
N VAL A 158 0.05 6.58 -9.29
CA VAL A 158 1.03 7.22 -8.40
C VAL A 158 1.65 6.20 -7.45
N VAL A 159 0.84 5.33 -6.83
CA VAL A 159 1.32 4.29 -5.92
C VAL A 159 2.19 3.26 -6.64
N LYS A 160 1.85 2.89 -7.88
CA LYS A 160 2.72 2.06 -8.73
C LYS A 160 4.09 2.69 -8.97
N LYS A 161 4.12 3.97 -9.35
CA LYS A 161 5.39 4.68 -9.54
C LYS A 161 6.20 4.74 -8.24
N LEU A 162 5.56 4.96 -7.10
CA LEU A 162 6.19 4.91 -5.77
C LEU A 162 6.77 3.53 -5.46
N TYR A 163 6.02 2.47 -5.72
CA TYR A 163 6.43 1.09 -5.49
C TYR A 163 7.73 0.77 -6.23
N ASP A 164 7.81 1.12 -7.51
CA ASP A 164 8.99 0.87 -8.33
C ASP A 164 10.23 1.64 -7.85
N ARG A 165 10.03 2.85 -7.31
CA ARG A 165 11.11 3.76 -6.90
C ARG A 165 11.60 3.53 -5.47
N LEU A 166 10.74 3.08 -4.57
CA LEU A 166 11.05 2.94 -3.13
C LEU A 166 11.29 1.50 -2.68
N GLN A 167 11.55 0.58 -3.63
CA GLN A 167 11.75 -0.85 -3.37
C GLN A 167 13.16 -1.25 -2.94
#